data_AF-A0A9D2LL28-F1
#
_entry.id   AF-A0A9D2LL28-F1
#
_cell.length_a   1.000
_cell.length_b   1.000
_cell.length_c   1.000
_cell.angle_alpha   90.00
_cell.angle_beta   90.00
_cell.angle_gamma   90.00
#
_symmetry.space_group_name_H-M   'P 1'
#
loop_
_entity.id
_entity.type
_entity.pdbx_description
1 polymer ?
#
loop_
_entity_poly.entity_id
_entity_poly.type
_entity_poly.pdbx_seq_one_letter_code
_entity_poly.pdbx_strand_id
1 'polypeptide(L)' 'MEKFRIPSQPPTMTKTVRFPIPMVEKIEESIAGKDCTFSAFVIEAVRVALANLEEEEEDFE' A
#
# COMPACT_ATOMS: atom_id res chain seq x y z
N MET A 1 -29.52 -2.09 22.84
CA MET A 1 -28.19 -2.73 22.82
C MET A 1 -27.74 -2.81 21.38
N GLU A 2 -26.65 -2.13 21.05
CA GLU A 2 -26.04 -2.27 19.72
C GLU A 2 -25.51 -3.70 19.55
N LYS A 3 -25.83 -4.33 18.42
CA LYS A 3 -25.37 -5.69 18.13
C LYS A 3 -23.89 -5.63 17.73
N PHE A 4 -23.06 -6.40 18.42
CA PHE A 4 -21.67 -6.60 18.03
C PHE A 4 -21.61 -7.08 16.57
N ARG A 5 -20.98 -6.30 15.70
CA ARG A 5 -20.69 -6.69 14.32
C ARG A 5 -19.29 -7.27 14.29
N ILE A 6 -19.16 -8.49 13.77
CA ILE A 6 -17.85 -9.10 13.55
C ILE A 6 -17.10 -8.23 12.53
N PRO A 7 -15.89 -7.73 12.84
CA PRO A 7 -15.10 -6.99 11.88
C PRO A 7 -14.74 -7.91 10.70
N SER A 8 -15.25 -7.58 9.51
CA SER A 8 -14.87 -8.24 8.26
C SER A 8 -13.69 -7.50 7.68
N GLN A 9 -12.49 -8.09 7.76
CA GLN A 9 -11.39 -7.59 6.95
C GLN A 9 -11.70 -7.88 5.47
N PRO A 10 -11.41 -6.95 4.55
CA PRO A 10 -11.53 -7.21 3.12
C PRO A 10 -10.65 -8.41 2.75
N PRO A 11 -11.09 -9.23 1.77
CA PRO A 11 -10.30 -10.38 1.32
C PRO A 11 -8.97 -9.91 0.71
N THR A 12 -7.86 -10.52 1.12
CA THR A 12 -6.51 -10.23 0.60
C THR A 12 -5.94 -11.42 -0.16
N MET A 13 -5.14 -11.16 -1.20
CA MET A 13 -4.37 -12.20 -1.92
C MET A 13 -2.88 -11.90 -1.86
N THR A 14 -2.06 -12.90 -1.57
CA THR A 14 -0.59 -12.77 -1.63
C THR A 14 -0.11 -12.75 -3.08
N LYS A 15 0.72 -11.77 -3.43
CA LYS A 15 1.40 -11.66 -4.73
C LYS A 15 2.90 -11.47 -4.51
N THR A 16 3.73 -12.21 -5.24
CA THR A 16 5.19 -12.15 -5.12
C THR A 16 5.78 -11.36 -6.28
N VAL A 17 6.58 -10.33 -5.97
CA VAL A 17 7.27 -9.48 -6.94
C VAL A 17 8.72 -9.27 -6.51
N ARG A 18 9.62 -8.98 -7.45
CA ARG A 18 11.03 -8.69 -7.17
C ARG A 18 11.28 -7.20 -7.24
N PHE A 19 11.91 -6.66 -6.20
CA PHE A 19 12.41 -5.29 -6.16
C PHE A 19 13.92 -5.29 -6.42
N PRO A 20 14.47 -4.28 -7.12
CA PRO A 20 15.91 -4.06 -7.16
C PRO A 20 16.45 -3.86 -5.74
N ILE A 21 17.59 -4.48 -5.43
CA ILE A 21 18.27 -4.34 -4.13
C ILE A 21 18.41 -2.87 -3.68
N PRO A 22 18.93 -1.94 -4.49
CA PRO A 22 19.08 -0.54 -4.05
C PRO A 22 17.75 0.17 -3.78
N MET A 23 16.63 -0.36 -4.30
CA MET A 23 15.30 0.17 -4.00
C MET A 23 14.81 -0.32 -2.64
N VAL A 24 15.04 -1.60 -2.32
CA VAL A 24 14.71 -2.16 -1.00
C VAL A 24 15.47 -1.42 0.09
N GLU A 25 16.78 -1.22 -0.08
CA GLU A 25 17.61 -0.48 0.88
C GLU A 25 17.07 0.93 1.15
N LYS A 26 16.73 1.66 0.08
CA LYS A 26 16.14 3.00 0.20
C LYS A 26 14.79 3.00 0.92
N ILE A 27 13.96 1.99 0.69
CA ILE A 27 12.66 1.87 1.37
C ILE A 27 12.90 1.62 2.85
N GLU A 28 13.75 0.65 3.19
CA GLU A 28 14.09 0.31 4.58
C GLU A 28 14.69 1.49 5.33
N GLU A 29 15.63 2.22 4.73
CA GLU A 29 16.18 3.46 5.29
C GLU A 29 15.10 4.53 5.51
N SER A 30 14.15 4.65 4.57
CA SER A 30 13.06 5.64 4.64
C SER A 30 12.03 5.32 5.72
N ILE A 31 11.83 4.04 6.05
CA ILE A 31 10.90 3.60 7.09
C ILE A 31 11.58 3.31 8.42
N ALA A 32 12.92 3.35 8.48
CA ALA A 32 13.68 3.16 9.71
C ALA A 32 13.26 4.14 10.80
N GLY A 33 12.96 3.62 11.99
CA GLY A 33 12.49 4.41 13.13
C GLY A 33 11.04 4.92 13.01
N LYS A 34 10.32 4.54 11.95
CA LYS A 34 8.87 4.76 11.81
C LYS A 34 8.11 3.50 12.22
N ASP A 35 6.89 3.67 12.72
CA ASP A 35 5.99 2.55 12.99
C ASP A 35 5.33 2.07 11.68
N CYS A 36 6.16 1.60 10.74
CA CYS A 36 5.76 1.19 9.40
C CYS A 36 6.54 -0.05 8.95
N THR A 37 5.86 -0.97 8.29
CA THR A 37 6.49 -2.16 7.69
C THR A 37 6.70 -1.96 6.19
N PHE A 38 7.66 -2.68 5.61
CA PHE A 38 7.87 -2.68 4.15
C PHE A 38 6.58 -2.95 3.37
N SER A 39 5.81 -3.96 3.78
CA SER A 39 4.53 -4.30 3.13
C SER A 39 3.51 -3.16 3.22
N ALA A 40 3.39 -2.50 4.39
CA ALA A 40 2.49 -1.37 4.55
C ALA A 40 2.89 -0.18 3.66
N PHE A 41 4.20 0.09 3.58
CA PHE A 41 4.74 1.10 2.68
C PHE A 41 4.42 0.80 1.21
N VAL A 42 4.64 -0.44 0.76
CA VAL A 42 4.36 -0.84 -0.63
C VAL A 42 2.87 -0.76 -0.95
N ILE A 43 2.00 -1.21 -0.02
CA ILE A 43 0.54 -1.12 -0.21
C ILE A 43 0.11 0.34 -0.38
N GLU A 44 0.60 1.24 0.46
CA GLU A 44 0.25 2.66 0.39
C GLU A 44 0.80 3.32 -0.87
N ALA A 45 2.04 3.01 -1.26
CA ALA A 45 2.63 3.51 -2.50
C ALA A 45 1.82 3.10 -3.74
N VAL A 46 1.35 1.85 -3.78
CA VAL A 46 0.49 1.35 -4.87
C VAL A 46 -0.88 2.02 -4.84
N ARG A 47 -1.46 2.25 -3.64
CA ARG A 47 -2.74 2.95 -3.49
C ARG A 47 -2.66 4.37 -4.06
N VAL A 48 -1.61 5.11 -3.73
CA VAL A 48 -1.37 6.47 -4.24
C VAL A 48 -1.11 6.44 -5.75
N ALA A 49 -0.31 5.50 -6.24
CA ALA A 49 -0.04 5.38 -7.67
C ALA A 49 -1.31 5.10 -8.49
N LEU A 50 -2.22 4.25 -7.98
CA LEU A 50 -3.51 3.99 -8.63
C LEU A 50 -4.41 5.22 -8.62
N ALA A 51 -4.51 5.93 -7.48
CA ALA A 51 -5.32 7.15 -7.39
C ALA A 51 -4.84 8.23 -8.37
N ASN A 52 -3.53 8.41 -8.51
CA ASN A 52 -2.97 9.37 -9.47
C ASN A 52 -3.31 9.00 -10.92
N LEU A 53 -3.35 7.71 -11.28
CA LEU A 53 -3.75 7.27 -12.62
C LEU A 53 -5.24 7.51 -12.88
N GLU A 54 -6.09 7.31 -11.87
CA GLU A 54 -7.53 7.61 -11.94
C GLU A 54 -7.78 9.13 -12.10
N GLU A 55 -7.05 9.96 -11.35
CA GLU A 55 -7.10 11.43 -11.48
C GLU A 55 -6.64 11.89 -12.88
N GLU A 56 -5.56 11.31 -13.41
CA GLU A 56 -5.11 11.59 -14.78
C GLU A 56 -6.18 11.24 -15.81
N GLU A 57 -6.86 10.09 -15.69
CA GLU A 57 -7.92 9.68 -16.62
C GLU A 57 -9.14 10.64 -16.58
N GLU A 58 -9.54 11.12 -15.41
CA GLU A 58 -10.65 12.08 -15.26
C GLU A 58 -10.33 13.47 -15.85
N ASP A 59 -9.07 13.91 -15.81
CA ASP A 59 -8.65 15.19 -16.41
C ASP A 59 -8.64 15.19 -17.95
N PHE A 60 -8.66 14.00 -18.58
CA PHE A 60 -8.70 13.84 -20.04
C PHE A 60 -10.11 13.57 -20.61
N GLU A 61 -11.14 13.47 -19.76
CA GLU A 61 -12.55 13.23 -20.13
C GLU A 61 -13.41 14.51 -20.12
#